data_AF-A0A359M162-F1
#
_entry.id   AF-A0A359M162-F1
#
_cell.length_a   1.000
_cell.length_b   1.000
_cell.length_c   1.000
_cell.angle_alpha   90.00
_cell.angle_beta   90.00
_cell.angle_gamma   90.00
#
_symmetry.space_group_name_H-M   'P 1'
#
loop_
_entity.id
_entity.type
_entity.pdbx_description
1 polymer ?
#
loop_
_entity_poly.entity_id
_entity_poly.type
_entity_poly.pdbx_seq_one_letter_code
_entity_poly.pdbx_strand_id
1 'polypeptide(L)' 'TDQIIPARFLKTISKAGLGDQLFYDWRYDESGAPKADFVLNTPGAKSSEVLLAGDNFGCGS' A
#
# COMPACT_ATOMS: atom_id res chain seq x y z
N THR A 1 -10.21 0.49 -5.70
CA THR A 1 -9.79 0.15 -4.32
C THR A 1 -8.63 -0.82 -4.29
N ASP A 2 -8.50 -1.76 -5.23
CA ASP A 2 -7.40 -2.75 -5.28
C ASP A 2 -5.99 -2.15 -5.21
N GLN A 3 -5.75 -0.94 -5.76
CA GLN A 3 -4.43 -0.32 -5.63
C GLN A 3 -4.06 0.04 -4.20
N ILE A 4 -5.03 0.37 -3.35
CA ILE A 4 -4.75 0.63 -1.92
C ILE A 4 -4.45 -0.70 -1.23
N ILE A 5 -5.25 -1.72 -1.49
CA ILE A 5 -5.01 -3.08 -0.98
C ILE A 5 -5.58 -4.12 -1.95
N PRO A 6 -4.73 -4.96 -2.56
CA PRO A 6 -5.21 -5.97 -3.50
C PRO A 6 -6.12 -7.01 -2.84
N ALA A 7 -7.21 -7.39 -3.50
CA ALA A 7 -8.19 -8.35 -2.98
C ALA A 7 -7.60 -9.70 -2.54
N ARG A 8 -6.47 -10.12 -3.11
CA ARG A 8 -5.75 -11.36 -2.73
C ARG A 8 -5.33 -11.40 -1.26
N PHE A 9 -5.19 -10.24 -0.60
CA PHE A 9 -4.86 -10.12 0.82
C PHE A 9 -6.09 -10.03 1.73
N LEU A 10 -7.30 -9.92 1.17
CA LEU A 10 -8.56 -9.79 1.91
C LEU A 10 -9.23 -11.13 2.23
N LYS A 11 -8.46 -12.22 2.24
CA LYS A 11 -8.93 -13.58 2.61
C LYS A 11 -9.00 -13.81 4.13
N THR A 12 -8.67 -12.79 4.92
CA THR A 12 -8.63 -12.82 6.38
C THR A 12 -9.88 -12.18 6.99
N ILE A 13 -10.27 -12.65 8.17
CA ILE A 13 -11.34 -12.02 8.98
C ILE A 13 -10.82 -10.87 9.85
N SER A 14 -9.49 -10.71 9.94
CA SER A 14 -8.83 -9.69 10.77
C SER A 14 -8.20 -8.60 9.92
N LYS A 15 -8.17 -7.37 10.45
CA LYS A 15 -7.47 -6.23 9.83
C LYS A 15 -5.99 -6.16 10.23
N ALA A 16 -5.55 -6.95 11.22
CA ALA A 16 -4.16 -6.97 11.65
C ALA A 16 -3.24 -7.43 10.51
N GLY A 17 -2.10 -6.74 10.33
CA GLY A 17 -1.12 -7.05 9.27
C GLY A 17 -1.48 -6.54 7.88
N LEU A 18 -2.67 -5.97 7.65
CA LEU A 18 -3.03 -5.42 6.33
C LEU A 18 -2.22 -4.16 5.96
N GLY A 19 -1.67 -3.44 6.97
CA GLY A 19 -0.81 -2.28 6.74
C GLY A 19 0.47 -2.63 5.96
N ASP A 20 0.99 -3.85 6.13
CA ASP A 20 2.14 -4.33 5.37
C ASP A 20 1.82 -4.56 3.89
N GLN A 21 0.53 -4.71 3.55
CA GLN A 21 0.05 -4.95 2.19
C GLN A 21 -0.45 -3.67 1.49
N LEU A 22 -0.31 -2.51 2.15
CA LEU A 22 -0.70 -1.21 1.60
C LEU A 22 0.10 -0.88 0.33
N PHE A 23 -0.61 -0.56 -0.75
CA PHE A 23 -0.05 -0.28 -2.08
C PHE A 23 0.86 -1.38 -2.61
N TYR A 24 0.58 -2.66 -2.32
CA TYR A 24 1.54 -3.74 -2.53
C TYR A 24 2.19 -3.74 -3.92
N ASP A 25 1.39 -3.62 -4.97
CA ASP A 25 1.87 -3.72 -6.36
C ASP A 25 2.78 -2.55 -6.77
N TRP A 26 2.64 -1.40 -6.09
CA TRP A 26 3.54 -0.24 -6.24
C TRP A 26 4.71 -0.27 -5.26
N ARG A 27 4.50 -0.82 -4.07
CA ARG A 27 5.42 -0.76 -2.94
C ARG A 27 6.47 -1.87 -2.94
N TYR A 28 6.15 -3.04 -3.49
CA TYR A 28 7.01 -4.22 -3.47
C TYR A 28 7.27 -4.77 -4.88
N ASP A 29 8.39 -5.46 -5.04
CA ASP A 29 8.72 -6.22 -6.25
C ASP A 29 8.21 -7.66 -6.18
N GLU A 30 8.52 -8.45 -7.23
CA GLU A 30 8.09 -9.85 -7.34
C GLU A 30 8.65 -10.75 -6.24
N SER A 31 9.79 -10.37 -5.64
CA SER A 31 10.39 -11.07 -4.50
C SER A 31 9.78 -10.66 -3.16
N GLY A 32 8.91 -9.64 -3.14
CA GLY A 32 8.34 -9.05 -1.94
C GLY A 32 9.27 -8.02 -1.28
N ALA A 33 10.35 -7.60 -1.94
CA ALA A 33 11.25 -6.58 -1.42
C ALA A 33 10.70 -5.17 -1.69
N PRO A 34 10.88 -4.20 -0.77
CA PRO A 34 10.39 -2.85 -0.95
C PRO A 34 11.13 -2.13 -2.08
N LYS A 35 10.39 -1.56 -3.03
CA LYS A 35 10.95 -0.76 -4.12
C LYS A 35 11.44 0.60 -3.62
N ALA A 36 12.69 0.95 -3.91
CA ALA A 36 13.33 2.17 -3.36
C ALA A 36 12.76 3.48 -3.94
N ASP A 37 12.16 3.43 -5.12
CA ASP A 37 11.53 4.55 -5.83
C ASP A 37 10.11 4.86 -5.36
N PHE A 38 9.48 3.95 -4.60
CA PHE A 38 8.16 4.21 -4.03
C PHE A 38 8.26 5.12 -2.81
N VAL A 39 7.52 6.24 -2.81
CA VAL A 39 7.64 7.31 -1.82
C VAL A 39 7.52 6.84 -0.37
N LEU A 40 6.63 5.89 -0.07
CA LEU A 40 6.42 5.38 1.29
C LEU A 40 7.53 4.42 1.77
N ASN A 41 8.44 3.98 0.89
CA ASN A 41 9.61 3.21 1.28
C ASN A 41 10.82 4.10 1.60
N THR A 42 10.74 5.40 1.30
CA THR A 42 11.82 6.33 1.59
C THR A 42 11.96 6.57 3.10
N PRO A 43 13.17 6.83 3.63
CA PRO A 43 13.36 7.09 5.06
C PRO A 43 12.50 8.23 5.61
N GLY A 44 12.26 9.28 4.82
CA GLY A 44 11.48 10.45 5.23
C GLY A 44 9.97 10.19 5.38
N ALA A 45 9.46 9.10 4.80
CA ALA A 45 8.03 8.77 4.82
C ALA A 45 7.64 7.70 5.86
N LYS A 46 8.62 7.13 6.59
CA LYS A 46 8.39 5.98 7.49
C LYS A 46 7.40 6.26 8.63
N SER A 47 7.31 7.51 9.06
CA SER A 47 6.45 7.98 10.15
C SER A 47 5.34 8.90 9.64
N SER A 48 5.04 8.87 8.33
CA SER A 48 3.96 9.64 7.75
C SER A 48 2.60 9.07 8.16
N GLU A 49 1.77 9.92 8.75
CA GLU A 49 0.38 9.58 9.14
C GLU A 49 -0.65 10.23 8.21
N VAL A 50 -0.21 11.13 7.33
CA VAL A 50 -1.05 11.85 6.37
C VAL A 50 -0.62 11.51 4.95
N LEU A 51 -1.59 11.14 4.12
CA LEU A 51 -1.39 10.91 2.68
C LEU A 51 -2.04 12.06 1.91
N LEU A 52 -1.25 12.74 1.07
CA LEU A 52 -1.78 13.63 0.05
C LEU A 52 -1.96 12.82 -1.24
N ALA A 53 -3.20 12.75 -1.72
CA ALA A 53 -3.55 12.06 -2.96
C ALA A 53 -4.26 13.01 -3.93
N GLY A 54 -4.24 12.63 -5.21
CA GLY A 54 -4.97 13.34 -6.26
C GLY A 54 -6.45 13.00 -6.29
N ASP A 55 -7.12 13.50 -7.33
CA ASP A 55 -8.54 13.29 -7.55
C ASP A 55 -8.90 11.81 -7.65
N ASN A 56 -10.12 11.48 -7.21
CA ASN A 56 -10.69 10.14 -7.30
C ASN A 56 -9.90 9.04 -6.55
N PHE A 57 -9.11 9.44 -5.54
CA PHE A 57 -8.41 8.50 -4.68
C PHE A 57 -9.38 7.56 -3.96
N GLY A 58 -9.04 6.27 -3.93
CA GLY A 58 -9.90 5.23 -3.34
C GLY A 58 -11.04 4.75 -4.22
N CYS A 59 -11.20 5.32 -5.43
CA CYS A 59 -12.19 4.83 -6.38
C CYS A 59 -11.92 3.38 -6.78
N GLY A 60 -12.98 2.63 -7.01
CA GLY A 60 -12.99 1.24 -7.44
C GLY A 60 -14.26 0.95 -8.23
N SER A 61 -14.45 -0.31 -8.57
CA SER A 61 -15.78 -0.81 -8.93
C SER A 61 -16.76 -0.62 -7.79
#